data_AF-A0A9P3JNF7-F1
#
_entry.id   AF-A0A9P3JNF7-F1
#
_cell.length_a   1.000
_cell.length_b   1.000
_cell.length_c   1.000
_cell.angle_alpha   90.00
_cell.angle_beta   90.00
_cell.angle_gamma   90.00
#
_symmetry.space_group_name_H-M   'P 1'
#
loop_
_entity.id
_entity.type
_entity.pdbx_description
1 polymer ?
#
loop_
_entity_poly.entity_id
_entity_poly.type
_entity_poly.pdbx_seq_one_letter_code
_entity_poly.pdbx_strand_id
1 'polypeptide(L)'
;MSLVDTMRRLSLASLLVLLLVLPLIAGEEQSASAGNADVDLTKLRVKELKRMLEERGVECQGCIEKEHLVSHLRETIHLPLLTEEERRQRQQKDAPKKAPSSDSSSGDDFDWSGGKGRFDEVKPGDSSSKDADIQKILEKLKASGSFGDKIKMFSAKDFENIAKNVDHRKGEGYDDDMWKQYDDKLWKDLGKGKKGESKDEL
;
A
#
# COMPACT_ATOMS: atom_id res chain seq x y z
N MET A 1 39.06 -48.86 -39.89
CA MET A 1 38.28 -47.67 -39.48
C MET A 1 38.96 -46.47 -40.09
N SER A 2 38.30 -45.77 -41.00
CA SER A 2 38.93 -44.69 -41.74
C SER A 2 39.05 -43.44 -40.87
N LEU A 3 40.13 -42.66 -41.06
CA LEU A 3 40.30 -41.34 -40.44
C LEU A 3 39.13 -40.38 -40.74
N VAL A 4 38.40 -40.65 -41.83
CA VAL A 4 37.23 -39.86 -42.24
C VAL A 4 36.03 -40.15 -41.34
N ASP A 5 35.88 -41.38 -40.86
CA ASP A 5 34.79 -41.76 -39.94
C ASP A 5 34.98 -41.16 -38.55
N THR A 6 36.22 -41.06 -38.07
CA THR A 6 36.50 -40.45 -36.76
C THR A 6 36.27 -38.94 -36.81
N MET A 7 36.67 -38.24 -37.88
CA MET A 7 36.40 -36.81 -38.03
C MET A 7 34.89 -36.49 -38.11
N ARG A 8 34.10 -37.32 -38.81
CA ARG A 8 32.64 -37.15 -38.86
C ARG A 8 31.98 -37.34 -37.50
N ARG A 9 32.46 -38.30 -36.70
CA ARG A 9 31.93 -38.54 -35.34
C ARG A 9 32.26 -37.42 -34.37
N LEU A 10 33.47 -36.87 -34.42
CA LEU A 10 33.83 -35.70 -33.58
C LEU A 10 33.02 -34.45 -33.95
N SER A 11 32.79 -34.22 -35.24
CA SER A 11 32.01 -33.07 -35.71
C SER A 11 30.54 -33.14 -35.25
N LEU A 12 29.90 -34.31 -35.35
CA LEU A 12 28.52 -34.50 -34.91
C LEU A 12 28.37 -34.39 -33.39
N ALA A 13 29.32 -34.94 -32.62
CA ALA A 13 29.29 -34.85 -31.16
C ALA A 13 29.40 -33.39 -30.68
N SER A 14 30.25 -32.57 -31.32
CA SER A 14 30.41 -31.16 -30.98
C SER A 14 29.14 -30.34 -31.27
N LEU A 15 28.49 -30.57 -32.41
CA LEU A 15 27.22 -29.90 -32.73
C LEU A 15 26.09 -30.30 -31.78
N LEU A 16 26.06 -31.56 -31.35
CA LEU A 16 25.05 -32.07 -30.42
C LEU A 16 25.20 -31.44 -29.02
N VAL A 17 26.44 -31.28 -28.53
CA VAL A 17 26.71 -30.56 -27.28
C VAL A 17 26.31 -29.09 -27.40
N LEU A 18 26.60 -28.43 -28.52
CA LEU A 18 26.18 -27.04 -28.75
C LEU A 18 24.65 -26.88 -28.75
N LEU A 19 23.93 -27.82 -29.38
CA LEU A 19 22.46 -27.83 -29.39
C LEU A 19 21.85 -28.08 -28.01
N LEU A 20 22.52 -28.84 -27.13
CA LEU A 20 22.04 -29.07 -25.76
C LEU A 20 22.35 -27.89 -24.81
N VAL A 21 23.42 -27.12 -25.07
CA VAL A 21 23.81 -25.99 -24.20
C VAL A 21 23.12 -24.67 -24.61
N LEU A 22 22.79 -24.49 -25.89
CA LEU A 22 22.07 -23.31 -26.41
C LEU A 22 20.79 -22.93 -25.65
N PRO A 23 19.86 -23.86 -25.33
CA PRO A 23 18.63 -23.52 -24.60
C PRO A 23 18.86 -23.19 -23.12
N LEU A 24 20.05 -23.44 -22.55
CA LEU A 24 20.36 -23.10 -21.15
C LEU A 24 20.77 -21.62 -20.98
N ILE A 25 21.21 -20.97 -22.07
CA ILE A 25 21.66 -19.57 -22.08
C ILE A 25 20.60 -18.66 -22.71
N ALA A 26 19.81 -19.18 -23.65
CA ALA A 26 18.54 -18.59 -24.03
C ALA A 26 17.56 -18.85 -22.89
N GLY A 27 17.66 -18.04 -21.83
CA GLY A 27 16.71 -18.02 -20.74
C GLY A 27 15.32 -18.12 -21.33
N GLU A 28 14.59 -19.13 -20.86
CA GLU A 28 13.17 -19.24 -21.05
C GLU A 28 12.55 -17.94 -20.54
N GLU A 29 12.38 -16.96 -21.44
CA GLU A 29 11.20 -16.14 -21.45
C GLU A 29 10.03 -17.08 -21.74
N GLN A 30 9.71 -17.93 -20.76
CA GLN A 30 8.36 -18.37 -20.50
C GLN A 30 7.58 -17.09 -20.16
N SER A 31 7.32 -16.33 -21.21
CA SER A 31 6.19 -15.45 -21.31
C SER A 31 4.98 -16.38 -21.21
N ALA A 32 4.62 -16.67 -19.95
CA ALA A 32 3.26 -16.99 -19.53
C ALA A 32 2.40 -15.78 -19.94
N SER A 33 2.21 -15.66 -21.24
CA SER A 33 1.46 -14.61 -21.89
C SER A 33 0.01 -14.84 -21.50
N ALA A 34 -0.49 -13.89 -20.73
CA ALA A 34 -1.67 -13.14 -21.15
C ALA A 34 -2.96 -13.95 -21.36
N GLY A 35 -3.31 -14.79 -20.39
CA GLY A 35 -4.69 -15.29 -20.22
C GLY A 35 -5.71 -14.23 -19.77
N ASN A 36 -5.51 -12.96 -20.09
CA ASN A 36 -6.46 -11.87 -19.81
C ASN A 36 -6.82 -11.10 -21.10
N ALA A 37 -6.79 -11.77 -22.25
CA ALA A 37 -6.96 -11.14 -23.55
C ALA A 37 -8.33 -10.48 -23.80
N ASP A 38 -9.31 -10.62 -22.91
CA ASP A 38 -10.54 -9.81 -23.01
C ASP A 38 -11.29 -9.71 -21.68
N VAL A 39 -10.58 -9.44 -20.58
CA VAL A 39 -11.30 -9.07 -19.35
C VAL A 39 -11.83 -7.66 -19.57
N ASP A 40 -13.17 -7.54 -19.65
CA ASP A 40 -13.89 -6.27 -19.71
C ASP A 40 -13.50 -5.34 -18.55
N LEU A 41 -12.43 -4.55 -18.73
CA LEU A 41 -11.89 -3.63 -17.73
C LEU A 41 -12.93 -2.59 -17.26
N THR A 42 -13.95 -2.33 -18.09
CA THR A 42 -15.06 -1.43 -17.79
C THR A 42 -16.01 -2.00 -16.73
N LYS A 43 -16.08 -3.32 -16.54
CA LYS A 43 -16.91 -3.97 -15.52
C LYS A 43 -16.24 -4.05 -14.15
N LEU A 44 -14.90 -4.02 -14.12
CA LEU A 44 -14.13 -4.09 -12.88
C LEU A 44 -14.35 -2.85 -12.00
N ARG A 45 -14.24 -3.05 -10.69
CA ARG A 45 -14.31 -1.94 -9.72
C ARG A 45 -13.01 -1.14 -9.75
N VAL A 46 -13.08 0.14 -9.41
CA VAL A 46 -11.89 1.03 -9.32
C VAL A 46 -10.81 0.46 -8.41
N LYS A 47 -11.20 -0.24 -7.33
CA LYS A 47 -10.27 -0.91 -6.41
C LYS A 47 -9.49 -2.05 -7.09
N GLU A 48 -10.14 -2.82 -7.95
CA GLU A 48 -9.51 -3.92 -8.69
C GLU A 48 -8.58 -3.37 -9.77
N LEU A 49 -9.00 -2.33 -10.49
CA LEU A 49 -8.15 -1.64 -11.49
C LEU A 49 -6.87 -1.11 -10.85
N LYS A 50 -6.97 -0.47 -9.67
CA LYS A 50 -5.80 0.00 -8.92
C LYS A 50 -4.91 -1.15 -8.47
N ARG A 51 -5.50 -2.25 -7.97
CA ARG A 51 -4.74 -3.45 -7.56
C ARG A 51 -3.94 -4.03 -8.73
N MET A 52 -4.54 -4.14 -9.91
CA MET A 52 -3.87 -4.64 -11.11
C MET A 52 -2.72 -3.73 -11.60
N LEU A 53 -2.83 -2.41 -11.42
CA LEU A 53 -1.72 -1.47 -11.69
C LEU A 53 -0.59 -1.63 -10.66
N GLU A 54 -0.93 -1.78 -9.39
CA GLU A 54 0.02 -1.97 -8.29
C GLU A 54 0.76 -3.31 -8.38
N GLU A 55 0.07 -4.39 -8.78
CA GLU A 55 0.67 -5.69 -9.07
C GLU A 55 1.73 -5.60 -10.20
N ARG A 56 1.63 -4.60 -11.07
CA ARG A 56 2.61 -4.29 -12.14
C ARG A 56 3.61 -3.20 -11.72
N GLY A 57 3.51 -2.69 -10.50
CA GLY A 57 4.36 -1.62 -9.96
C GLY A 57 4.17 -0.25 -10.62
N VAL A 58 3.02 -0.03 -11.27
CA VAL A 58 2.66 1.25 -11.88
C VAL A 58 1.68 1.99 -10.97
N GLU A 59 2.00 3.23 -10.64
CA GLU A 59 1.12 4.10 -9.85
C GLU A 59 0.45 5.14 -10.75
N CYS A 60 -0.86 5.32 -10.58
CA CYS A 60 -1.64 6.29 -11.35
C CYS A 60 -1.70 7.63 -10.57
N GLN A 61 -0.75 8.53 -10.81
CA GLN A 61 -0.75 9.87 -10.18
C GLN A 61 -1.73 10.79 -10.91
N GLY A 62 -2.76 11.29 -10.20
CA GLY A 62 -3.74 12.24 -10.76
C GLY A 62 -4.92 11.62 -11.51
N CYS A 63 -5.11 10.30 -11.43
CA CYS A 63 -6.25 9.62 -12.06
C CYS A 63 -7.52 9.77 -11.20
N ILE A 64 -8.37 10.75 -11.53
CA ILE A 64 -9.61 11.05 -10.80
C ILE A 64 -10.78 10.17 -11.30
N GLU A 65 -10.84 9.92 -12.60
CA GLU A 65 -11.94 9.19 -13.23
C GLU A 65 -11.58 7.73 -13.55
N LYS A 66 -12.60 6.87 -13.61
CA LYS A 66 -12.43 5.44 -13.91
C LYS A 66 -11.87 5.20 -15.31
N GLU A 67 -12.22 6.04 -16.27
CA GLU A 67 -11.77 5.90 -17.66
C GLU A 67 -10.26 6.07 -17.81
N HIS A 68 -9.66 7.01 -17.06
CA HIS A 68 -8.22 7.19 -17.01
C HIS A 68 -7.48 5.95 -16.49
N LEU A 69 -8.02 5.32 -15.42
CA LEU A 69 -7.47 4.07 -14.89
C LEU A 69 -7.53 2.94 -15.92
N VAL A 70 -8.65 2.81 -16.64
CA VAL A 70 -8.80 1.79 -17.69
C VAL A 70 -7.85 2.03 -18.86
N SER A 71 -7.71 3.29 -19.31
CA SER A 71 -6.77 3.64 -20.39
C SER A 71 -5.34 3.29 -19.99
N HIS A 72 -4.92 3.69 -18.80
CA HIS A 72 -3.58 3.42 -18.30
C HIS A 72 -3.32 1.93 -18.08
N LEU A 73 -4.34 1.18 -17.69
CA LEU A 73 -4.22 -0.27 -17.52
C LEU A 73 -4.09 -0.98 -18.88
N ARG A 74 -4.78 -0.52 -19.93
CA ARG A 74 -4.61 -1.03 -21.30
C ARG A 74 -3.20 -0.81 -21.81
N GLU A 75 -2.64 0.37 -21.54
CA GLU A 75 -1.26 0.68 -21.88
C GLU A 75 -0.28 -0.20 -21.12
N THR A 76 -0.54 -0.52 -19.85
CA THR A 76 0.42 -1.24 -18.98
C THR A 76 0.23 -2.76 -18.96
N ILE A 77 -0.78 -3.30 -19.66
CA ILE A 77 -1.15 -4.72 -19.57
C ILE A 77 -0.07 -5.69 -20.05
N HIS A 78 0.86 -5.20 -20.87
CA HIS A 78 1.98 -5.97 -21.40
C HIS A 78 3.18 -6.03 -20.45
N LEU A 79 3.23 -5.22 -19.38
CA LEU A 79 4.33 -5.24 -18.43
C LEU A 79 4.26 -6.51 -17.54
N PRO A 80 5.42 -7.07 -17.15
CA PRO A 80 5.46 -8.20 -16.23
C PRO A 80 4.92 -7.81 -14.84
N LEU A 81 4.39 -8.80 -14.12
CA LEU A 81 4.00 -8.61 -12.72
C LEU A 81 5.26 -8.41 -11.87
N LEU A 82 5.19 -7.48 -10.93
CA LEU A 82 6.26 -7.25 -9.97
C LEU A 82 6.40 -8.48 -9.08
N THR A 83 7.64 -8.88 -8.81
CA THR A 83 7.91 -9.93 -7.83
C THR A 83 7.61 -9.43 -6.42
N GLU A 84 7.25 -10.34 -5.51
CA GLU A 84 6.97 -9.96 -4.11
C GLU A 84 8.19 -9.32 -3.44
N GLU A 85 9.40 -9.68 -3.85
CA GLU A 85 10.65 -9.07 -3.38
C GLU A 85 10.75 -7.60 -3.77
N GLU A 86 10.48 -7.27 -5.03
CA GLU A 86 10.47 -5.88 -5.52
C GLU A 86 9.39 -5.06 -4.82
N ARG A 87 8.21 -5.66 -4.57
CA ARG A 87 7.13 -5.01 -3.86
C ARG A 87 7.53 -4.65 -2.42
N ARG A 88 8.20 -5.57 -1.71
CA ARG A 88 8.76 -5.31 -0.37
C ARG A 88 9.83 -4.23 -0.38
N GLN A 89 10.70 -4.21 -1.39
CA GLN A 89 11.75 -3.19 -1.51
C GLN A 89 11.17 -1.78 -1.67
N ARG A 90 10.07 -1.63 -2.44
CA ARG A 90 9.37 -0.34 -2.58
C ARG A 90 8.75 0.10 -1.26
N GLN A 91 8.02 -0.79 -0.58
CA GLN A 91 7.44 -0.49 0.73
C GLN A 91 8.50 -0.07 1.77
N GLN A 92 9.71 -0.64 1.71
CA GLN A 92 10.81 -0.24 2.59
C GLN A 92 11.42 1.12 2.23
N LYS A 93 11.41 1.52 0.96
CA LYS A 93 11.93 2.83 0.51
C LYS A 93 10.98 3.97 0.81
N ASP A 94 9.68 3.72 0.66
CA ASP A 94 8.62 4.72 0.85
C ASP A 94 8.16 4.82 2.30
N ALA A 95 8.54 3.85 3.15
CA ALA A 95 8.48 4.04 4.58
C ALA A 95 9.29 5.31 4.88
N PRO A 96 8.64 6.40 5.37
CA PRO A 96 9.35 7.62 5.69
C PRO A 96 10.46 7.20 6.63
N LYS A 97 11.72 7.44 6.22
CA LYS A 97 12.87 7.31 7.11
C LYS A 97 12.57 8.29 8.23
N LYS A 98 11.88 7.80 9.26
CA LYS A 98 11.75 8.44 10.55
C LYS A 98 13.20 8.68 10.89
N ALA A 99 13.65 9.93 10.71
CA ALA A 99 15.05 10.27 10.87
C ALA A 99 15.47 9.61 12.17
N PRO A 100 16.60 8.86 12.21
CA PRO A 100 17.05 8.24 13.44
C PRO A 100 17.18 9.38 14.45
N SER A 101 16.15 9.54 15.28
CA SER A 101 16.10 10.54 16.31
C SER A 101 17.05 10.01 17.35
N SER A 102 18.30 10.46 17.25
CA SER A 102 19.30 10.42 18.30
C SER A 102 18.80 11.31 19.44
N ASP A 103 17.74 10.88 20.10
CA ASP A 103 17.41 11.29 21.45
C ASP A 103 16.97 10.03 22.16
N SER A 104 17.99 9.29 22.59
CA SER A 104 17.94 8.48 23.79
C SER A 104 17.59 9.39 24.97
N SER A 105 16.31 9.76 25.07
CA SER A 105 15.73 10.23 26.31
C SER A 105 14.67 9.20 26.68
N SER A 106 15.05 8.33 27.61
CA SER A 106 14.16 7.56 28.46
C SER A 106 12.93 8.41 28.82
N GLY A 107 11.75 7.91 28.51
CA GLY A 107 10.51 8.67 28.66
C GLY A 107 9.30 7.80 28.40
N ASP A 108 9.01 7.00 29.42
CA ASP A 108 7.67 6.65 29.89
C ASP A 108 6.78 5.79 28.98
N ASP A 109 6.66 4.53 29.41
CA ASP A 109 5.62 3.56 29.09
C ASP A 109 4.22 4.21 29.12
N PHE A 110 3.71 4.63 27.96
CA PHE A 110 2.30 5.02 27.82
C PHE A 110 1.45 3.75 27.72
N ASP A 111 1.15 3.22 28.89
CA ASP A 111 0.25 2.09 29.13
C ASP A 111 -1.19 2.45 28.70
N TRP A 112 -1.59 2.02 27.50
CA TRP A 112 -2.98 2.07 27.03
C TRP A 112 -3.83 0.95 27.64
N SER A 113 -3.54 0.50 28.86
CA SER A 113 -4.50 -0.30 29.62
C SER A 113 -5.44 0.63 30.41
N GLY A 114 -6.56 0.98 29.78
CA GLY A 114 -7.81 1.19 30.52
C GLY A 114 -7.89 2.40 31.47
N GLY A 115 -7.08 3.43 31.27
CA GLY A 115 -7.25 4.70 31.97
C GLY A 115 -8.55 5.39 31.58
N LYS A 116 -9.60 5.22 32.40
CA LYS A 116 -10.74 6.14 32.47
C LYS A 116 -10.19 7.54 32.75
N GLY A 117 -9.81 8.25 31.69
CA GLY A 117 -9.45 9.65 31.74
C GLY A 117 -10.67 10.39 32.26
N ARG A 118 -10.62 10.71 33.55
CA ARG A 118 -11.47 11.70 34.17
C ARG A 118 -11.18 12.99 33.41
N PHE A 119 -12.07 13.32 32.49
CA PHE A 119 -12.10 14.63 31.86
C PHE A 119 -12.25 15.60 33.01
N ASP A 120 -11.14 16.20 33.46
CA ASP A 120 -11.19 17.25 34.44
C ASP A 120 -12.04 18.34 33.82
N GLU A 121 -13.22 18.49 34.40
CA GLU A 121 -14.20 19.51 34.06
C GLU A 121 -13.49 20.84 34.21
N VAL A 122 -13.04 21.38 33.07
CA VAL A 122 -12.41 22.68 32.95
C VAL A 122 -13.45 23.67 33.43
N LYS A 123 -13.35 24.06 34.70
CA LYS A 123 -14.16 25.14 35.26
C LYS A 123 -13.89 26.39 34.42
N PRO A 124 -14.93 27.09 33.94
CA PRO A 124 -14.77 28.35 33.21
C PRO A 124 -14.26 29.42 34.19
N GLY A 125 -12.94 29.46 34.36
CA GLY A 125 -12.22 30.41 35.19
C GLY A 125 -11.54 31.46 34.32
N ASP A 126 -12.18 32.62 34.23
CA ASP A 126 -11.59 33.95 34.00
C ASP A 126 -10.58 34.07 32.82
N SER A 127 -11.10 34.14 31.59
CA SER A 127 -10.32 34.41 30.36
C SER A 127 -10.00 35.88 30.11
N SER A 128 -10.32 36.77 31.05
CA SER A 128 -10.30 38.23 30.86
C SER A 128 -8.93 38.81 30.47
N SER A 129 -7.83 38.11 30.74
CA SER A 129 -6.48 38.58 30.40
C SER A 129 -6.01 38.18 28.98
N LYS A 130 -6.61 37.15 28.35
CA LYS A 130 -6.14 36.66 27.04
C LYS A 130 -6.93 37.24 25.87
N ASP A 131 -8.11 37.79 26.14
CA ASP A 131 -8.96 38.43 25.12
C ASP A 131 -8.32 39.71 24.55
N ALA A 132 -7.51 40.42 25.35
CA ALA A 132 -6.80 41.62 24.89
C ALA A 132 -5.74 41.29 23.82
N ASP A 133 -5.02 40.18 23.97
CA ASP A 133 -4.02 39.75 23.00
C ASP A 133 -4.67 39.22 21.71
N ILE A 134 -5.80 38.51 21.84
CA ILE A 134 -6.59 38.03 20.71
C ILE A 134 -7.10 39.19 19.86
N GLN A 135 -7.61 40.26 20.49
CA GLN A 135 -8.05 41.45 19.77
C GLN A 135 -6.90 42.15 19.05
N LYS A 136 -5.72 42.25 19.67
CA LYS A 136 -4.53 42.87 19.08
C LYS A 136 -3.99 42.09 17.88
N ILE A 137 -4.08 40.76 17.91
CA ILE A 137 -3.73 39.88 16.79
C ILE A 137 -4.75 40.02 15.65
N LEU A 138 -6.05 40.05 15.96
CA LEU A 138 -7.13 40.26 14.98
C LEU A 138 -7.01 41.61 14.28
N GLU A 139 -6.65 42.67 15.00
CA GLU A 139 -6.47 43.99 14.43
C GLU A 139 -5.23 44.06 13.51
N LYS A 140 -4.12 43.43 13.91
CA LYS A 140 -2.94 43.26 13.05
C LYS A 140 -3.23 42.50 11.76
N LEU A 141 -4.06 41.46 11.83
CA LEU A 141 -4.44 40.65 10.67
C LEU A 141 -5.41 41.36 9.72
N LYS A 142 -6.29 42.24 10.25
CA LYS A 142 -7.13 43.11 9.42
C LYS A 142 -6.31 44.18 8.71
N ALA A 143 -5.34 44.79 9.39
CA ALA A 143 -4.49 45.84 8.82
C ALA A 143 -3.53 45.33 7.74
N SER A 144 -3.10 44.06 7.81
CA SER A 144 -2.18 43.49 6.83
C SER A 144 -2.83 43.16 5.48
N GLY A 145 -4.15 43.32 5.32
CA GLY A 145 -4.87 43.06 4.06
C GLY A 145 -4.76 41.62 3.56
N SER A 146 -4.26 40.69 4.40
CA SER A 146 -3.95 39.32 4.01
C SER A 146 -5.18 38.41 3.99
N PHE A 147 -6.32 38.88 4.48
CA PHE A 147 -7.62 38.23 4.31
C PHE A 147 -8.42 39.02 3.29
N GLY A 148 -8.28 38.67 2.01
CA GLY A 148 -9.16 39.23 0.98
C GLY A 148 -10.62 38.87 1.28
N ASP A 149 -11.54 39.80 1.02
CA ASP A 149 -13.00 39.74 1.25
C ASP A 149 -13.73 38.51 0.65
N LYS A 150 -13.01 37.55 0.08
CA LYS A 150 -13.54 36.34 -0.56
C LYS A 150 -13.50 35.09 0.31
N ILE A 151 -12.82 35.11 1.47
CA ILE A 151 -12.89 33.97 2.40
C ILE A 151 -14.22 34.08 3.16
N LYS A 152 -15.24 33.36 2.69
CA LYS A 152 -16.46 33.13 3.46
C LYS A 152 -16.06 32.40 4.74
N MET A 153 -15.94 33.13 5.84
CA MET A 153 -15.82 32.49 7.14
C MET A 153 -17.07 31.65 7.37
N PHE A 154 -16.88 30.35 7.59
CA PHE A 154 -17.97 29.46 7.94
C PHE A 154 -18.68 30.02 9.18
N SER A 155 -19.98 30.25 9.02
CA SER A 155 -20.86 30.68 10.10
C SER A 155 -20.93 29.57 11.15
N ALA A 156 -21.15 29.91 12.42
CA ALA A 156 -21.45 28.92 13.46
C ALA A 156 -22.59 27.97 13.03
N LYS A 157 -23.53 28.43 12.20
CA LYS A 157 -24.62 27.61 11.64
C LYS A 157 -24.15 26.59 10.59
N ASP A 158 -23.03 26.83 9.90
CA ASP A 158 -22.50 25.90 8.90
C ASP A 158 -21.94 24.65 9.58
N PHE A 159 -21.35 24.80 10.76
CA PHE A 159 -20.86 23.68 11.57
C PHE A 159 -21.99 22.80 12.12
N GLU A 160 -23.14 23.38 12.50
CA GLU A 160 -24.31 22.59 12.92
C GLU A 160 -24.88 21.74 11.79
N ASN A 161 -24.86 22.23 10.55
CA ASN A 161 -25.31 21.47 9.38
C ASN A 161 -24.34 20.33 9.02
N ILE A 162 -23.04 20.53 9.23
CA ILE A 162 -22.04 19.47 9.02
C ILE A 162 -22.21 18.37 10.07
N ALA A 163 -22.37 18.73 11.35
CA ALA A 163 -22.54 17.76 12.44
C ALA A 163 -23.77 16.85 12.23
N LYS A 164 -24.90 17.42 11.79
CA LYS A 164 -26.13 16.64 11.51
C LYS A 164 -26.00 15.66 10.34
N ASN A 165 -25.10 15.92 9.39
CA ASN A 165 -24.88 15.04 8.24
C ASN A 165 -23.86 13.92 8.50
N VAL A 166 -23.05 14.01 9.56
CA VAL A 166 -22.06 12.97 9.90
C VAL A 166 -22.71 11.74 10.55
N ASP A 167 -23.83 11.91 11.24
CA ASP A 167 -24.49 10.80 11.95
C ASP A 167 -25.16 9.77 11.03
N HIS A 168 -25.44 10.09 9.77
CA HIS A 168 -26.02 9.14 8.82
C HIS A 168 -25.00 8.19 8.14
N ARG A 169 -23.68 8.35 8.36
CA ARG A 169 -22.66 7.44 7.81
C ARG A 169 -22.17 6.34 8.76
N LYS A 170 -22.70 6.27 9.99
CA LYS A 170 -22.27 5.26 10.98
C LYS A 170 -22.93 3.87 10.84
N GLY A 171 -23.62 3.59 9.73
CA GLY A 171 -24.57 2.48 9.66
C GLY A 171 -24.38 1.43 8.55
N GLU A 172 -23.27 1.42 7.81
CA GLU A 172 -22.94 0.26 6.96
C GLU A 172 -21.77 -0.47 7.61
N GLY A 173 -22.11 -1.25 8.63
CA GLY A 173 -21.21 -2.16 9.30
C GLY A 173 -20.59 -3.11 8.29
N TYR A 174 -19.27 -3.08 8.18
CA TYR A 174 -18.57 -4.31 7.87
C TYR A 174 -18.80 -5.23 9.06
N ASP A 175 -19.47 -6.35 8.83
CA ASP A 175 -19.66 -7.38 9.85
C ASP A 175 -18.28 -7.78 10.40
N ASP A 176 -17.97 -7.38 11.63
CA ASP A 176 -16.74 -7.74 12.35
C ASP A 176 -16.55 -9.28 12.42
N ASP A 177 -17.63 -10.04 12.23
CA ASP A 177 -17.63 -11.49 12.17
C ASP A 177 -16.94 -12.06 10.91
N MET A 178 -16.91 -11.31 9.80
CA MET A 178 -16.28 -11.77 8.56
C MET A 178 -14.74 -11.80 8.68
N TRP A 179 -14.16 -10.84 9.41
CA TRP A 179 -12.71 -10.78 9.64
C TRP A 179 -12.23 -11.88 10.60
N LYS A 180 -13.01 -12.22 11.62
CA LYS A 180 -12.69 -13.34 12.52
C LYS A 180 -12.60 -14.68 11.80
N GLN A 181 -13.43 -14.88 10.77
CA GLN A 181 -13.42 -16.14 10.02
C GLN A 181 -12.18 -16.32 9.13
N TYR A 182 -11.59 -15.21 8.66
CA TYR A 182 -10.35 -15.24 7.88
C TYR A 182 -9.11 -15.47 8.74
N ASP A 183 -9.06 -14.87 9.93
CA ASP A 183 -7.90 -14.96 10.83
C ASP A 183 -7.74 -16.37 11.43
N ASP A 184 -8.86 -16.99 11.84
CA ASP A 184 -8.88 -18.36 12.36
C ASP A 184 -8.44 -19.41 11.32
N LYS A 185 -8.74 -19.15 10.04
CA LYS A 185 -8.34 -20.01 8.94
C LYS A 185 -6.86 -19.87 8.62
N LEU A 186 -6.34 -18.63 8.64
CA LEU A 186 -4.92 -18.35 8.41
C LEU A 186 -4.04 -18.96 9.51
N TRP A 187 -4.50 -18.89 10.77
CA TRP A 187 -3.73 -19.43 11.90
C TRP A 187 -3.69 -20.96 11.92
N LYS A 188 -4.76 -21.64 11.48
CA LYS A 188 -4.78 -23.11 11.35
C LYS A 188 -3.83 -23.64 10.28
N ASP A 189 -3.65 -22.89 9.19
CA ASP A 189 -2.78 -23.30 8.09
C ASP A 189 -1.30 -23.04 8.42
N LEU A 190 -0.98 -21.96 9.14
CA LEU A 190 0.38 -21.66 9.60
C LEU A 190 0.82 -22.52 10.80
N GLY A 191 -0.11 -22.94 11.67
CA GLY A 191 0.17 -23.74 12.87
C GLY A 191 0.49 -25.23 12.62
N LYS A 192 0.27 -25.74 11.40
CA LYS A 192 0.58 -27.14 11.03
C LYS A 192 1.98 -27.34 10.46
N GLY A 193 2.91 -26.44 10.80
CA GLY A 193 4.34 -26.64 10.61
C GLY A 193 4.83 -27.88 11.36
N LYS A 194 5.07 -28.95 10.60
CA LYS A 194 5.65 -30.23 10.99
C LYS A 194 6.62 -30.14 12.18
N LYS A 195 6.23 -30.70 13.34
CA LYS A 195 7.17 -31.29 14.30
C LYS A 195 7.80 -32.49 13.60
N GLY A 196 8.92 -32.26 12.90
CA GLY A 196 9.71 -33.33 12.32
C GLY A 196 10.30 -34.19 13.44
N GLU A 197 9.92 -35.46 13.46
CA GLU A 197 10.62 -36.55 14.11
C GLU A 197 12.09 -36.54 13.67
N SER A 198 13.00 -36.07 14.53
CA SER A 198 14.38 -36.53 14.52
C SER A 198 14.40 -37.88 15.22
N LYS A 199 14.29 -38.97 14.46
CA LYS A 199 14.62 -40.31 14.95
C LYS A 199 16.13 -40.46 14.90
N ASP A 200 16.66 -40.73 16.07
CA ASP A 200 18.01 -41.23 16.29
C ASP A 200 18.24 -42.48 15.43
N GLU A 201 19.25 -42.46 14.57
CA GLU A 201 19.90 -43.68 14.09
C GLU A 201 21.35 -43.65 14.57
N LEU A 202 21.67 -44.73 15.29
CA LEU A 202 22.97 -45.10 15.87
C LEU A 202 24.06 -45.29 14.82
#